data_AF-A0A3N5N608-F1
#
_entry.id   AF-A0A3N5N608-F1
#
_cell.length_a   1.000
_cell.length_b   1.000
_cell.length_c   1.000
_cell.angle_alpha   90.00
_cell.angle_beta   90.00
_cell.angle_gamma   90.00
#
_symmetry.space_group_name_H-M   'P 1'
#
loop_
_entity.id
_entity.type
_entity.pdbx_description
1 polymer ?
#
loop_
_entity_poly.entity_id
_entity_poly.type
_entity_poly.pdbx_seq_one_letter_code
_entity_poly.pdbx_strand_id
1 'polypeptide(L)'
;MPLTRRQVHEEIYFYGLIFTAVSLPLSIYTTTLSQILLLANWLAEGRFREKWERFRSTPALWVFLSLYLIHALGLFWSEDSAYSFQDMKGKVALFVIPLVVGTSLPLTGRQADRILLFFVTGVFAGSIASLAALAGWLPVQVDNYRDLSLFISHIRFSLMIVVAILAVVYYLYLRHNSLGRFEKIFYMVSLVWLPVFLVVLKSLSGIVIMGFLTFFLLFRAVFEIRDRVIRFMVLVPVIMIPLFSIIYLGNAIKKYYTVEKLDPGDIDHYTAEGNPYVNIPERKEVENGHFVWIHICEMELEREWNRVSQVDYRGKTSNGNRIRQTLIRYLTSRGLRKDAAGVRQLSADDIRAIEHGVANHIYLQHFRLYPRIYEVIWEIDRY
;
A
#
# COMPACT_ATOMS: atom_id res chain seq x y z
N MET A 1 40.58 -16.90 -25.94
CA MET A 1 40.43 -18.34 -25.61
C MET A 1 38.94 -18.65 -25.56
N PRO A 2 38.45 -19.74 -26.16
CA PRO A 2 37.05 -20.13 -26.05
C PRO A 2 36.70 -20.46 -24.59
N LEU A 3 35.52 -20.04 -24.14
CA LEU A 3 35.03 -20.36 -22.80
C LEU A 3 34.84 -21.87 -22.66
N THR A 4 35.25 -22.42 -21.51
CA THR A 4 34.92 -23.80 -21.17
C THR A 4 33.43 -23.95 -20.92
N ARG A 5 32.87 -25.15 -21.14
CA ARG A 5 31.44 -25.43 -20.88
C ARG A 5 30.99 -24.98 -19.48
N ARG A 6 31.85 -25.15 -18.48
CA ARG A 6 31.59 -24.70 -17.11
C ARG A 6 31.45 -23.19 -17.01
N GLN A 7 32.40 -22.44 -17.58
CA GLN A 7 32.35 -20.98 -17.60
C GLN A 7 31.09 -20.47 -18.33
N VAL A 8 30.67 -21.14 -19.41
CA VAL A 8 29.42 -20.79 -20.10
C VAL A 8 28.21 -20.92 -19.17
N HIS A 9 28.07 -22.03 -18.45
CA HIS A 9 26.96 -22.21 -17.49
C HIS A 9 27.01 -21.19 -16.34
N GLU A 10 28.20 -20.85 -15.85
CA GLU A 10 28.41 -19.85 -14.79
C GLU A 10 28.01 -18.43 -15.26
N GLU A 11 28.36 -18.04 -16.49
CA GLU A 11 27.96 -16.77 -17.08
C GLU A 11 26.45 -16.72 -17.35
N ILE A 12 25.84 -17.78 -17.89
CA ILE A 12 24.39 -17.87 -18.10
C ILE A 12 23.65 -17.75 -16.76
N TYR A 13 24.14 -18.41 -15.71
CA TYR A 13 23.58 -18.31 -14.38
C TYR A 13 23.66 -16.87 -13.86
N PHE A 14 24.83 -16.23 -13.93
CA PHE A 14 25.03 -14.87 -13.44
C PHE A 14 24.17 -13.84 -14.18
N TYR A 15 24.19 -13.83 -15.51
CA TYR A 15 23.36 -12.91 -16.30
C TYR A 15 21.86 -13.26 -16.20
N GLY A 16 21.51 -14.53 -16.00
CA GLY A 16 20.14 -14.94 -15.70
C GLY A 16 19.62 -14.35 -14.39
N LEU A 17 20.47 -14.23 -13.36
CA LEU A 17 20.12 -13.56 -12.11
C LEU A 17 20.00 -12.04 -12.28
N ILE A 18 20.89 -11.41 -13.05
CA ILE A 18 20.75 -9.98 -13.41
C ILE A 18 19.44 -9.75 -14.15
N PHE A 19 19.13 -10.59 -15.14
CA PHE A 19 17.90 -10.48 -15.91
C PHE A 19 16.66 -10.67 -15.03
N THR A 20 16.71 -11.60 -14.07
CA THR A 20 15.66 -11.76 -13.06
C THR A 20 15.52 -10.51 -12.19
N ALA A 21 16.62 -9.96 -11.68
CA ALA A 21 16.62 -8.78 -10.83
C ALA A 21 16.00 -7.55 -11.50
N VAL A 22 16.30 -7.30 -12.77
CA VAL A 22 15.70 -6.21 -13.56
C VAL A 22 14.24 -6.50 -13.90
N SER A 23 13.91 -7.77 -14.19
CA SER A 23 12.56 -8.17 -14.58
C SER A 23 11.55 -8.11 -13.44
N LEU A 24 11.97 -8.38 -12.20
CA LEU A 24 11.09 -8.39 -11.02
C LEU A 24 10.18 -7.15 -10.94
N PRO A 25 10.71 -5.91 -11.00
CA PRO A 25 9.89 -4.70 -10.98
C PRO A 25 9.27 -4.32 -12.33
N LEU A 26 9.77 -4.83 -13.46
CA LEU A 26 9.44 -4.33 -14.80
C LEU A 26 8.55 -5.25 -15.64
N SER A 27 8.47 -6.55 -15.35
CA SER A 27 7.56 -7.47 -16.05
C SER A 27 7.45 -8.83 -15.37
N ILE A 28 6.21 -9.25 -15.10
CA ILE A 28 5.90 -10.60 -14.61
C ILE A 28 6.32 -11.64 -15.65
N TYR A 29 6.08 -11.37 -16.93
CA TYR A 29 6.39 -12.30 -18.02
C TYR A 29 7.90 -12.55 -18.13
N THR A 30 8.71 -11.49 -18.16
CA THR A 30 10.17 -11.67 -18.28
C THR A 30 10.78 -12.25 -17.01
N THR A 31 10.15 -12.02 -15.85
CA THR A 31 10.51 -12.71 -14.61
C THR A 31 10.29 -14.22 -14.73
N THR A 32 9.14 -14.66 -15.21
CA THR A 32 8.90 -16.11 -15.42
C THR A 32 9.87 -16.69 -16.45
N LEU A 33 10.14 -15.96 -17.55
CA LEU A 33 11.11 -16.38 -18.56
C LEU A 33 12.52 -16.53 -17.98
N SER A 34 12.96 -15.59 -17.15
CA SER A 34 14.29 -15.64 -16.52
C SER A 34 14.40 -16.82 -15.53
N GLN A 35 13.34 -17.11 -14.78
CA GLN A 35 13.29 -18.27 -13.88
C GLN A 35 13.38 -19.60 -14.66
N ILE A 36 12.68 -19.71 -15.79
CA ILE A 36 12.76 -20.89 -16.66
C ILE A 36 14.16 -21.03 -17.25
N LEU A 37 14.77 -19.93 -17.71
CA LEU A 37 16.15 -19.93 -18.23
C LEU A 37 17.15 -20.42 -17.16
N LEU A 38 17.03 -19.92 -15.93
CA LEU A 38 17.87 -20.33 -14.81
C LEU A 38 17.71 -21.81 -14.49
N LEU A 39 16.48 -22.32 -14.44
CA LEU A 39 16.20 -23.73 -14.20
C LEU A 39 16.72 -24.62 -15.34
N ALA A 40 16.53 -24.21 -16.59
CA ALA A 40 17.02 -24.95 -17.76
C ALA A 40 18.55 -25.00 -17.77
N ASN A 41 19.22 -23.88 -17.46
CA ASN A 41 20.68 -23.86 -17.33
C ASN A 41 21.15 -24.77 -16.19
N TRP A 42 20.46 -24.75 -15.04
CA TRP A 42 20.76 -25.62 -13.90
C TRP A 42 20.62 -27.11 -14.26
N LEU A 43 19.60 -27.49 -15.03
CA LEU A 43 19.43 -28.87 -15.51
C LEU A 43 20.54 -29.24 -16.51
N ALA A 44 20.87 -28.35 -17.45
CA ALA A 44 21.88 -28.58 -18.49
C ALA A 44 23.32 -28.63 -17.96
N GLU A 45 23.61 -27.92 -16.87
CA GLU A 45 24.89 -27.97 -16.16
C GLU A 45 25.14 -29.36 -15.54
N GLY A 46 24.08 -30.06 -15.15
CA GLY A 46 24.15 -31.39 -14.52
C GLY A 46 24.79 -31.36 -13.13
N ARG A 47 25.71 -32.29 -12.87
CA ARG A 47 26.43 -32.45 -11.58
C ARG A 47 25.48 -32.60 -10.38
N PHE A 48 24.40 -33.37 -10.58
CA PHE A 48 23.35 -33.56 -9.57
C PHE A 48 23.86 -34.09 -8.23
N ARG A 49 24.92 -34.90 -8.23
CA ARG A 49 25.56 -35.40 -7.00
C ARG A 49 26.09 -34.26 -6.12
N GLU A 50 26.84 -33.33 -6.70
CA GLU A 50 27.37 -32.17 -5.97
C GLU A 50 26.25 -31.21 -5.54
N LYS A 51 25.25 -31.01 -6.41
CA LYS A 51 24.08 -30.18 -6.10
C LYS A 51 23.28 -30.74 -4.93
N TRP A 52 23.18 -32.06 -4.85
CA TRP A 52 22.53 -32.75 -3.75
C TRP A 52 23.32 -32.68 -2.44
N GLU A 53 24.65 -32.78 -2.50
CA GLU A 53 25.52 -32.55 -1.34
C GLU A 53 25.40 -31.12 -0.82
N ARG A 54 25.36 -30.11 -1.71
CA ARG A 54 25.10 -28.70 -1.35
C ARG A 54 23.69 -28.50 -0.79
N PHE A 55 22.70 -29.17 -1.36
CA PHE A 55 21.33 -29.10 -0.88
C PHE A 55 21.23 -29.55 0.58
N ARG A 56 21.78 -30.73 0.89
CA ARG A 56 21.77 -31.30 2.25
C ARG A 56 22.51 -30.43 3.27
N SER A 57 23.61 -29.79 2.84
CA SER A 57 24.45 -28.96 3.70
C SER A 57 23.95 -27.52 3.88
N THR A 58 22.86 -27.11 3.22
CA THR A 58 22.33 -25.74 3.29
C THR A 58 20.99 -25.70 4.03
N PRO A 59 20.95 -25.35 5.34
CA PRO A 59 19.73 -25.35 6.15
C PRO A 59 18.59 -24.50 5.57
N ALA A 60 18.94 -23.36 4.93
CA ALA A 60 17.95 -22.48 4.32
C ALA A 60 17.08 -23.18 3.24
N LEU A 61 17.66 -24.12 2.48
CA LEU A 61 16.93 -24.84 1.44
C LEU A 61 15.90 -25.80 2.02
N TRP A 62 16.13 -26.34 3.22
CA TRP A 62 15.14 -27.15 3.92
C TRP A 62 13.94 -26.32 4.37
N VAL A 63 14.14 -25.05 4.73
CA VAL A 63 13.03 -24.14 5.07
C VAL A 63 12.18 -23.83 3.83
N PHE A 64 12.81 -23.51 2.69
CA PHE A 64 12.06 -23.30 1.45
C PHE A 64 11.35 -24.57 0.98
N LEU A 65 11.99 -25.73 1.14
CA LEU A 65 11.36 -27.02 0.85
C LEU A 65 10.16 -27.26 1.77
N SER A 66 10.30 -27.05 3.09
CA SER A 66 9.21 -27.26 4.03
C SER A 66 8.03 -26.33 3.76
N LEU A 67 8.29 -25.06 3.41
CA LEU A 67 7.25 -24.11 3.02
C LEU A 67 6.48 -24.62 1.79
N TYR A 68 7.19 -25.09 0.77
CA TYR A 68 6.55 -25.66 -0.43
C TYR A 68 5.77 -26.95 -0.09
N LEU A 69 6.36 -27.85 0.72
CA LEU A 69 5.72 -29.11 1.12
C LEU A 69 4.46 -28.90 1.95
N ILE A 70 4.41 -27.91 2.83
CA ILE A 70 3.19 -27.59 3.60
C ILE A 70 2.03 -27.24 2.64
N HIS A 71 2.31 -26.46 1.59
CA HIS A 71 1.30 -26.13 0.59
C HIS A 71 0.92 -27.36 -0.26
N ALA A 72 1.89 -28.23 -0.57
CA ALA A 72 1.64 -29.47 -1.29
C ALA A 72 0.79 -30.46 -0.47
N LEU A 73 1.02 -30.55 0.84
CA LEU A 73 0.19 -31.35 1.75
C LEU A 73 -1.22 -30.77 1.85
N GLY A 74 -1.37 -29.45 1.79
CA GLY A 74 -2.67 -28.78 1.73
C GLY A 74 -3.55 -29.21 0.56
N LEU A 75 -2.97 -29.74 -0.53
CA LEU A 75 -3.74 -30.28 -1.66
C LEU A 75 -4.64 -31.45 -1.26
N PHE A 76 -4.24 -32.25 -0.28
CA PHE A 76 -5.03 -33.41 0.17
C PHE A 76 -6.30 -33.02 0.93
N TRP A 77 -6.38 -31.78 1.42
CA TRP A 77 -7.53 -31.24 2.16
C TRP A 77 -8.41 -30.31 1.33
N SER A 78 -8.06 -30.07 0.06
CA SER A 78 -8.79 -29.11 -0.75
C SER A 78 -9.99 -29.74 -1.45
N GLU A 79 -11.13 -29.08 -1.33
CA GLU A 79 -12.38 -29.47 -2.01
C GLU A 79 -12.32 -29.15 -3.52
N ASP A 80 -11.53 -28.13 -3.91
CA ASP A 80 -11.32 -27.75 -5.31
C ASP A 80 -9.92 -28.12 -5.79
N SER A 81 -9.82 -29.31 -6.38
CA SER A 81 -8.56 -29.82 -6.94
C SER A 81 -8.00 -28.91 -8.03
N ALA A 82 -8.85 -28.32 -8.88
CA ALA A 82 -8.40 -27.53 -10.04
C ALA A 82 -7.74 -26.22 -9.58
N TYR A 83 -8.40 -25.50 -8.67
CA TYR A 83 -7.87 -24.30 -8.05
C TYR A 83 -6.55 -24.57 -7.34
N SER A 84 -6.48 -25.67 -6.58
CA SER A 84 -5.31 -26.00 -5.76
C SER A 84 -4.09 -26.35 -6.59
N PHE A 85 -4.27 -27.06 -7.71
CA PHE A 85 -3.19 -27.29 -8.67
C PHE A 85 -2.70 -26.00 -9.33
N GLN A 86 -3.60 -25.07 -9.66
CA GLN A 86 -3.23 -23.78 -10.24
C GLN A 86 -2.45 -22.92 -9.24
N ASP A 87 -2.91 -22.88 -7.99
CA ASP A 87 -2.23 -22.19 -6.90
C ASP A 87 -0.82 -22.76 -6.65
N MET A 88 -0.68 -24.09 -6.64
CA MET A 88 0.61 -24.73 -6.44
C MET A 88 1.60 -24.42 -7.57
N LYS A 89 1.15 -24.36 -8.83
CA LYS A 89 1.99 -23.92 -9.96
C LYS A 89 2.57 -22.53 -9.75
N GLY A 90 1.76 -21.60 -9.23
CA GLY A 90 2.23 -20.24 -8.89
C GLY A 90 3.30 -20.23 -7.79
N LYS A 91 3.25 -21.20 -6.88
CA LYS A 91 4.18 -21.34 -5.75
C LYS A 91 5.45 -22.12 -6.07
N VAL A 92 5.56 -22.78 -7.22
CA VAL A 92 6.78 -23.52 -7.63
C VAL A 92 8.01 -22.61 -7.61
N ALA A 93 7.87 -21.36 -8.07
CA ALA A 93 8.97 -20.39 -8.08
C ALA A 93 9.55 -20.11 -6.69
N LEU A 94 8.75 -20.26 -5.62
CA LEU A 94 9.17 -20.07 -4.23
C LEU A 94 10.28 -21.05 -3.83
N PHE A 95 10.27 -22.26 -4.39
CA PHE A 95 11.30 -23.26 -4.10
C PHE A 95 12.37 -23.32 -5.20
N VAL A 96 11.97 -23.19 -6.47
CA VAL A 96 12.90 -23.32 -7.60
C VAL A 96 14.03 -22.28 -7.54
N ILE A 97 13.73 -21.02 -7.22
CA ILE A 97 14.77 -19.99 -7.19
C ILE A 97 15.78 -20.21 -6.06
N PRO A 98 15.36 -20.44 -4.80
CA PRO A 98 16.29 -20.83 -3.75
C PRO A 98 17.08 -22.09 -4.08
N LEU A 99 16.44 -23.13 -4.65
CA LEU A 99 17.12 -24.36 -5.05
C LEU A 99 18.22 -24.08 -6.07
N VAL A 100 17.92 -23.36 -7.15
CA VAL A 100 18.89 -23.04 -8.20
C VAL A 100 20.02 -22.20 -7.61
N VAL A 101 19.73 -21.14 -6.85
CA VAL A 101 20.76 -20.26 -6.30
C VAL A 101 21.62 -20.96 -5.24
N GLY A 102 21.00 -21.73 -4.36
CA GLY A 102 21.67 -22.39 -3.23
C GLY A 102 22.47 -23.64 -3.60
N THR A 103 22.22 -24.24 -4.77
CA THR A 103 22.99 -25.41 -5.24
C THR A 103 23.93 -25.09 -6.40
N SER A 104 23.78 -23.95 -7.06
CA SER A 104 24.72 -23.45 -8.08
C SER A 104 26.01 -22.93 -7.44
N LEU A 105 26.96 -22.48 -8.26
CA LEU A 105 28.21 -21.91 -7.78
C LEU A 105 27.94 -20.68 -6.89
N PRO A 106 28.60 -20.55 -5.72
CA PRO A 106 28.47 -19.37 -4.87
C PRO A 106 28.82 -18.09 -5.63
N LEU A 107 27.99 -17.07 -5.50
CA LEU A 107 28.25 -15.76 -6.08
C LEU A 107 29.41 -15.08 -5.36
N THR A 108 30.31 -14.47 -6.13
CA THR A 108 31.30 -13.56 -5.58
C THR A 108 30.62 -12.28 -5.05
N GLY A 109 31.24 -11.58 -4.10
CA GLY A 109 30.70 -10.32 -3.57
C GLY A 109 30.39 -9.30 -4.68
N ARG A 110 31.28 -9.17 -5.67
CA ARG A 110 31.09 -8.28 -6.83
C ARG A 110 29.90 -8.68 -7.70
N GLN A 111 29.63 -9.98 -7.85
CA GLN A 111 28.47 -10.45 -8.61
C GLN A 111 27.17 -10.15 -7.87
N ALA A 112 27.13 -10.41 -6.55
CA ALA A 112 25.98 -10.05 -5.72
C ALA A 112 25.72 -8.53 -5.76
N ASP A 113 26.79 -7.72 -5.72
CA ASP A 113 26.69 -6.26 -5.79
C ASP A 113 26.09 -5.79 -7.11
N ARG A 114 26.52 -6.39 -8.24
CA ARG A 114 25.93 -6.09 -9.55
C ARG A 114 24.46 -6.49 -9.63
N ILE A 115 24.08 -7.67 -9.13
CA ILE A 115 22.68 -8.11 -9.12
C ILE A 115 21.80 -7.12 -8.35
N LEU A 116 22.26 -6.65 -7.19
CA LEU A 116 21.55 -5.64 -6.41
C LEU A 116 21.49 -4.27 -7.08
N LEU A 117 22.57 -3.81 -7.72
CA LEU A 117 22.57 -2.58 -8.52
C LEU A 117 21.53 -2.64 -9.64
N PHE A 118 21.48 -3.74 -10.38
CA PHE A 118 20.49 -3.95 -11.45
C PHE A 118 19.06 -4.05 -10.92
N PHE A 119 18.85 -4.67 -9.76
CA PHE A 119 17.56 -4.66 -9.07
C PHE A 119 17.10 -3.23 -8.73
N VAL A 120 17.96 -2.44 -8.08
CA VAL A 120 17.66 -1.04 -7.73
C VAL A 120 17.39 -0.21 -8.98
N THR A 121 18.16 -0.44 -10.06
CA THR A 121 17.96 0.22 -11.35
C THR A 121 16.61 -0.13 -11.97
N GLY A 122 16.20 -1.40 -11.92
CA GLY A 122 14.89 -1.84 -12.39
C GLY A 122 13.75 -1.19 -11.60
N VAL A 123 13.87 -1.11 -10.27
CA VAL A 123 12.88 -0.46 -9.41
C VAL A 123 12.81 1.05 -9.70
N PHE A 124 13.97 1.70 -9.83
CA PHE A 124 14.06 3.11 -10.18
C PHE A 124 13.41 3.38 -11.55
N ALA A 125 13.77 2.63 -12.58
CA ALA A 125 13.19 2.75 -13.91
C ALA A 125 11.66 2.53 -13.91
N GLY A 126 11.19 1.52 -13.18
CA GLY A 126 9.76 1.27 -13.00
C GLY A 126 9.03 2.46 -12.38
N SER A 127 9.64 3.10 -11.37
CA SER A 127 9.03 4.24 -10.68
C SER A 127 8.96 5.49 -11.55
N ILE A 128 9.98 5.73 -12.38
CA ILE A 128 9.99 6.83 -13.34
C ILE A 128 8.95 6.59 -14.44
N ALA A 129 8.85 5.38 -14.97
CA ALA A 129 7.84 5.02 -15.97
C ALA A 129 6.41 5.19 -15.43
N SER A 130 6.17 4.75 -14.19
CA SER A 130 4.90 4.97 -13.48
C SER A 130 4.55 6.45 -13.34
N LEU A 131 5.53 7.30 -13.00
CA LEU A 131 5.31 8.74 -12.92
C LEU A 131 5.03 9.36 -14.31
N ALA A 132 5.75 8.91 -15.34
CA ALA A 132 5.53 9.37 -16.71
C ALA A 132 4.12 9.03 -17.21
N ALA A 133 3.58 7.86 -16.83
CA ALA A 133 2.19 7.51 -17.09
C ALA A 133 1.21 8.45 -16.38
N LEU A 134 1.44 8.75 -15.10
CA LEU A 134 0.62 9.71 -14.35
C LEU A 134 0.65 11.12 -14.93
N ALA A 135 1.79 11.54 -15.47
CA ALA A 135 1.96 12.83 -16.13
C ALA A 135 1.33 12.89 -17.55
N GLY A 136 0.77 11.77 -18.04
CA GLY A 136 0.18 11.67 -19.37
C GLY A 136 1.21 11.60 -20.51
N TRP A 137 2.49 11.30 -20.20
CA TRP A 137 3.54 11.14 -21.22
C TRP A 137 3.51 9.77 -21.89
N LEU A 138 2.86 8.80 -21.26
CA LEU A 138 2.61 7.48 -21.83
C LEU A 138 1.13 7.35 -22.23
N PRO A 139 0.80 6.61 -23.30
CA PRO A 139 -0.57 6.40 -23.76
C PRO A 139 -1.30 5.37 -22.88
N VAL A 140 -1.31 5.59 -21.57
CA VAL A 140 -1.94 4.73 -20.56
C VAL A 140 -2.87 5.60 -19.73
N GLN A 141 -4.14 5.22 -19.65
CA GLN A 141 -5.11 5.87 -18.78
C GLN A 141 -4.88 5.42 -17.33
N VAL A 142 -4.60 6.37 -16.44
CA VAL A 142 -4.43 6.14 -15.01
C VAL A 142 -5.64 6.72 -14.30
N ASP A 143 -6.68 5.91 -14.13
CA ASP A 143 -7.94 6.33 -13.51
C ASP A 143 -7.86 6.30 -11.98
N ASN A 144 -7.03 5.40 -11.42
CA ASN A 144 -6.89 5.22 -9.98
C ASN A 144 -5.40 5.08 -9.57
N TYR A 145 -5.07 5.43 -8.33
CA TYR A 145 -3.71 5.28 -7.76
C TYR A 145 -3.23 3.82 -7.79
N ARG A 146 -4.16 2.86 -7.83
CA ARG A 146 -3.86 1.43 -7.95
C ARG A 146 -3.26 1.06 -9.31
N ASP A 147 -3.56 1.83 -10.36
CA ASP A 147 -3.09 1.63 -11.73
C ASP A 147 -1.74 2.31 -11.99
N LEU A 148 -1.26 3.10 -11.00
CA LEU A 148 0.02 3.79 -11.10
C LEU A 148 1.20 2.81 -11.25
N SER A 149 1.09 1.62 -10.66
CA SER A 149 2.09 0.56 -10.81
C SER A 149 1.91 -0.14 -12.16
N LEU A 150 2.62 0.34 -13.18
CA LEU A 150 2.36 0.02 -14.59
C LEU A 150 2.66 -1.44 -14.95
N PHE A 151 3.65 -2.06 -14.30
CA PHE A 151 4.17 -3.37 -14.70
C PHE A 151 3.74 -4.53 -13.80
N ILE A 152 3.58 -4.27 -12.51
CA ILE A 152 3.25 -5.25 -11.48
C ILE A 152 2.24 -4.66 -10.50
N SER A 153 1.72 -5.44 -9.55
CA SER A 153 0.77 -4.89 -8.57
C SER A 153 1.44 -3.87 -7.63
N HIS A 154 0.72 -2.80 -7.28
CA HIS A 154 1.19 -1.75 -6.37
C HIS A 154 1.73 -2.28 -5.03
N ILE A 155 1.16 -3.37 -4.50
CA ILE A 155 1.64 -4.04 -3.28
C ILE A 155 3.02 -4.68 -3.50
N ARG A 156 3.22 -5.39 -4.61
CA ARG A 156 4.53 -6.01 -4.91
C ARG A 156 5.57 -4.95 -5.18
N PHE A 157 5.19 -3.90 -5.90
CA PHE A 157 6.11 -2.82 -6.24
C PHE A 157 6.54 -2.02 -5.01
N SER A 158 5.62 -1.72 -4.09
CA SER A 158 5.96 -1.02 -2.85
C SER A 158 6.93 -1.82 -1.97
N LEU A 159 6.78 -3.15 -1.90
CA LEU A 159 7.76 -4.02 -1.22
C LEU A 159 9.14 -4.00 -1.91
N MET A 160 9.19 -4.04 -3.24
CA MET A 160 10.45 -3.94 -3.99
C MET A 160 11.13 -2.59 -3.80
N ILE A 161 10.37 -1.50 -3.72
CA ILE A 161 10.87 -0.16 -3.39
C ILE A 161 11.53 -0.16 -2.00
N VAL A 162 10.89 -0.76 -1.00
CA VAL A 162 11.47 -0.87 0.34
C VAL A 162 12.78 -1.66 0.33
N VAL A 163 12.83 -2.80 -0.36
CA VAL A 163 14.07 -3.60 -0.50
C VAL A 163 15.16 -2.79 -1.23
N ALA A 164 14.79 -2.04 -2.28
CA ALA A 164 15.73 -1.19 -3.01
C ALA A 164 16.28 -0.07 -2.13
N ILE A 165 15.45 0.57 -1.30
CA ILE A 165 15.90 1.59 -0.33
C ILE A 165 16.87 0.97 0.68
N LEU A 166 16.58 -0.22 1.21
CA LEU A 166 17.51 -0.91 2.11
C LEU A 166 18.86 -1.22 1.43
N ALA A 167 18.85 -1.67 0.17
CA ALA A 167 20.05 -1.89 -0.60
C ALA A 167 20.84 -0.59 -0.81
N VAL A 168 20.16 0.50 -1.17
CA VAL A 168 20.76 1.85 -1.31
C VAL A 168 21.43 2.30 -0.01
N VAL A 169 20.73 2.17 1.13
CA VAL A 169 21.28 2.51 2.47
C VAL A 169 22.48 1.64 2.80
N TYR A 170 22.41 0.33 2.55
CA TYR A 170 23.53 -0.60 2.75
C TYR A 170 24.77 -0.15 1.97
N TYR A 171 24.63 0.19 0.69
CA TYR A 171 25.75 0.61 -0.14
C TYR A 171 26.32 1.96 0.27
N LEU A 172 25.47 2.94 0.57
CA LEU A 172 25.90 4.28 0.98
C LEU A 172 26.50 4.33 2.38
N TYR A 173 26.10 3.45 3.30
CA TYR A 173 26.64 3.44 4.67
C TYR A 173 27.85 2.51 4.81
N LEU A 174 27.69 1.23 4.48
CA LEU A 174 28.68 0.18 4.77
C LEU A 174 29.71 -0.02 3.65
N ARG A 175 29.38 0.35 2.41
CA ARG A 175 30.21 0.08 1.22
C ARG A 175 30.60 1.36 0.46
N HIS A 176 30.51 2.53 1.08
CA HIS A 176 30.70 3.81 0.38
C HIS A 176 32.06 3.96 -0.31
N ASN A 177 33.13 3.37 0.25
CA ASN A 177 34.48 3.42 -0.31
C ASN A 177 34.68 2.55 -1.55
N SER A 178 33.82 1.56 -1.78
CA SER A 178 33.89 0.69 -2.97
C SER A 178 33.08 1.19 -4.16
N LEU A 179 32.33 2.29 -4.00
CA LEU A 179 31.43 2.82 -5.03
C LEU A 179 32.16 3.74 -6.01
N GLY A 180 31.86 3.57 -7.30
CA GLY A 180 32.21 4.56 -8.32
C GLY A 180 31.46 5.88 -8.11
N ARG A 181 31.99 6.98 -8.66
CA ARG A 181 31.35 8.32 -8.54
C ARG A 181 29.91 8.32 -9.07
N PHE A 182 29.67 7.68 -10.21
CA PHE A 182 28.35 7.57 -10.82
C PHE A 182 27.39 6.72 -9.98
N GLU A 183 27.84 5.57 -9.47
CA GLU A 183 27.03 4.71 -8.59
C GLU A 183 26.62 5.45 -7.32
N LYS A 184 27.56 6.19 -6.71
CA LYS A 184 27.27 6.99 -5.51
C LYS A 184 26.21 8.06 -5.79
N ILE A 185 26.30 8.76 -6.92
CA ILE A 185 25.28 9.75 -7.33
C ILE A 185 23.94 9.06 -7.56
N PHE A 186 23.92 7.96 -8.30
CA PHE A 186 22.71 7.19 -8.56
C PHE A 186 22.03 6.72 -7.25
N TYR A 187 22.79 6.18 -6.30
CA TYR A 187 22.28 5.77 -5.00
C TYR A 187 21.76 6.95 -4.17
N MET A 188 22.45 8.11 -4.16
CA MET A 188 21.95 9.30 -3.47
C MET A 188 20.64 9.80 -4.07
N VAL A 189 20.53 9.85 -5.40
CA VAL A 189 19.28 10.22 -6.08
C VAL A 189 18.18 9.22 -5.74
N SER A 190 18.47 7.92 -5.77
CA SER A 190 17.52 6.86 -5.44
C SER A 190 17.05 6.92 -3.98
N LEU A 191 17.94 7.29 -3.05
CA LEU A 191 17.63 7.43 -1.62
C LEU A 191 16.56 8.49 -1.37
N VAL A 192 16.54 9.56 -2.17
CA VAL A 192 15.54 10.64 -2.08
C VAL A 192 14.30 10.30 -2.90
N TRP A 193 14.49 9.81 -4.12
CA TRP A 193 13.41 9.57 -5.08
C TRP A 193 12.47 8.43 -4.65
N LEU A 194 13.03 7.28 -4.25
CA LEU A 194 12.23 6.08 -3.98
C LEU A 194 11.25 6.25 -2.81
N PRO A 195 11.61 6.90 -1.67
CA PRO A 195 10.65 7.22 -0.61
C PRO A 195 9.54 8.18 -1.07
N VAL A 196 9.87 9.20 -1.87
CA VAL A 196 8.87 10.13 -2.43
C VAL A 196 7.88 9.36 -3.31
N PHE A 197 8.39 8.52 -4.21
CA PHE A 197 7.54 7.71 -5.07
C PHE A 197 6.67 6.71 -4.28
N LEU A 198 7.19 6.13 -3.20
CA LEU A 198 6.42 5.25 -2.31
C LEU A 198 5.18 5.95 -1.73
N VAL A 199 5.30 7.24 -1.39
CA VAL A 199 4.18 8.07 -0.93
C VAL A 199 3.20 8.37 -2.08
N VAL A 200 3.72 8.69 -3.28
CA VAL A 200 2.88 8.91 -4.48
C VAL A 200 2.05 7.67 -4.82
N LEU A 201 2.62 6.48 -4.65
CA LEU A 201 1.94 5.19 -4.86
C LEU A 201 0.79 4.94 -3.86
N LYS A 202 0.68 5.72 -2.77
CA LYS A 202 -0.34 5.59 -1.71
C LYS A 202 -0.45 4.16 -1.14
N SER A 203 0.64 3.38 -1.17
CA SER A 203 0.65 2.00 -0.70
C SER A 203 0.84 1.93 0.82
N LEU A 204 -0.24 1.70 1.56
CA LEU A 204 -0.22 1.60 3.03
C LEU A 204 0.82 0.59 3.55
N SER A 205 0.85 -0.62 2.96
CA SER A 205 1.80 -1.68 3.36
C SER A 205 3.27 -1.25 3.26
N GLY A 206 3.67 -0.69 2.12
CA GLY A 206 5.02 -0.18 1.90
C GLY A 206 5.39 0.96 2.85
N ILE A 207 4.48 1.91 3.09
CA ILE A 207 4.69 3.02 4.02
C ILE A 207 4.89 2.49 5.46
N VAL A 208 4.05 1.55 5.90
CA VAL A 208 4.15 0.94 7.24
C VAL A 208 5.49 0.22 7.41
N ILE A 209 5.87 -0.62 6.45
CA ILE A 209 7.14 -1.38 6.52
C ILE A 209 8.34 -0.43 6.49
N MET A 210 8.33 0.59 5.62
CA MET A 210 9.38 1.61 5.58
C MET A 210 9.49 2.37 6.90
N GLY A 211 8.37 2.71 7.53
CA GLY A 211 8.31 3.35 8.85
C GLY A 211 8.96 2.48 9.93
N PHE A 212 8.60 1.20 10.01
CA PHE A 212 9.20 0.25 10.95
C PHE A 212 10.71 0.08 10.73
N LEU A 213 11.16 -0.05 9.48
CA LEU A 213 12.58 -0.18 9.16
C LEU A 213 13.36 1.09 9.52
N THR A 214 12.82 2.25 9.18
CA THR A 214 13.42 3.54 9.54
C THR A 214 13.53 3.69 11.05
N PHE A 215 12.47 3.35 11.79
CA PHE A 215 12.49 3.33 13.25
C PHE A 215 13.60 2.41 13.78
N PHE A 216 13.68 1.17 13.30
CA PHE A 216 14.70 0.22 13.77
C PHE A 216 16.13 0.69 13.45
N LEU A 217 16.36 1.21 12.25
CA LEU A 217 17.67 1.72 11.84
C LEU A 217 18.08 2.96 12.66
N LEU A 218 17.17 3.91 12.85
CA LEU A 218 17.41 5.09 13.69
C LEU A 218 17.64 4.68 15.15
N PHE A 219 16.81 3.79 15.69
CA PHE A 219 16.94 3.28 17.05
C PHE A 219 18.30 2.61 17.26
N ARG A 220 18.75 1.78 16.31
CA ARG A 220 20.10 1.19 16.35
C ARG A 220 21.19 2.27 16.27
N ALA A 221 21.07 3.22 15.34
CA ALA A 221 22.05 4.28 15.14
C ALA A 221 22.22 5.18 16.37
N VAL A 222 21.16 5.38 17.17
CA VAL A 222 21.23 6.12 18.44
C VAL A 222 22.25 5.50 19.40
N PHE A 223 22.38 4.17 19.45
CA PHE A 223 23.35 3.52 20.33
C PHE A 223 24.80 3.66 19.87
N GLU A 224 25.04 4.07 18.62
CA GLU A 224 26.38 4.38 18.09
C GLU A 224 26.86 5.79 18.52
N ILE A 225 25.97 6.66 18.99
CA ILE A 225 26.30 8.03 19.43
C ILE A 225 27.10 7.99 20.74
N ARG A 226 28.35 8.47 20.74
CA ARG A 226 29.24 8.44 21.92
C ARG A 226 28.82 9.39 23.05
N ASP A 227 28.33 10.58 22.70
CA ASP A 227 27.90 11.59 23.66
C ASP A 227 26.53 11.24 24.28
N ARG A 228 26.44 11.23 25.61
CA ARG A 228 25.22 10.81 26.33
C ARG A 228 24.06 11.81 26.17
N VAL A 229 24.35 13.10 26.09
CA VAL A 229 23.34 14.16 25.95
C VAL A 229 22.75 14.09 24.54
N ILE A 230 23.60 14.05 23.51
CA ILE A 230 23.15 13.92 22.12
C ILE A 230 22.37 12.61 21.92
N ARG A 231 22.87 11.50 22.48
CA ARG A 231 22.16 10.22 22.43
C ARG A 231 20.75 10.34 23.00
N PHE A 232 20.59 10.96 24.17
CA PHE A 232 19.28 11.16 24.77
C PHE A 232 18.39 12.09 23.93
N MET A 233 18.93 13.21 23.43
CA MET A 233 18.22 14.16 22.57
C MET A 233 17.67 13.52 21.29
N VAL A 234 18.36 12.53 20.72
CA VAL A 234 17.90 11.79 19.54
C VAL A 234 17.01 10.60 19.91
N LEU A 235 17.29 9.90 21.02
CA LEU A 235 16.50 8.76 21.47
C LEU A 235 15.04 9.14 21.76
N VAL A 236 14.83 10.28 22.42
CA VAL A 236 13.49 10.76 22.79
C VAL A 236 12.57 10.90 21.57
N PRO A 237 12.90 11.69 20.52
CA PRO A 237 12.03 11.80 19.35
C PRO A 237 11.87 10.48 18.60
N VAL A 238 12.92 9.65 18.51
CA VAL A 238 12.83 8.33 17.85
C VAL A 238 11.77 7.44 18.52
N ILE A 239 11.61 7.49 19.84
CA ILE A 239 10.59 6.72 20.57
C ILE A 239 9.24 7.45 20.59
N MET A 240 9.23 8.77 20.83
CA MET A 240 8.00 9.53 21.04
C MET A 240 7.18 9.69 19.76
N ILE A 241 7.80 9.86 18.58
CA ILE A 241 7.07 10.04 17.32
C ILE A 241 6.20 8.81 16.99
N PRO A 242 6.72 7.56 16.98
CA PRO A 242 5.89 6.37 16.79
C PRO A 242 4.82 6.23 17.87
N LEU A 243 5.17 6.48 19.14
CA LEU A 243 4.23 6.36 20.25
C LEU A 243 3.04 7.31 20.10
N PHE A 244 3.29 8.60 19.84
CA PHE A 244 2.23 9.58 19.58
C PHE A 244 1.42 9.23 18.33
N SER A 245 2.06 8.70 17.29
CA SER A 245 1.36 8.28 16.06
C SER A 245 0.37 7.13 16.35
N ILE A 246 0.77 6.14 17.16
CA ILE A 246 -0.08 5.02 17.57
C ILE A 246 -1.24 5.51 18.45
N ILE A 247 -0.96 6.36 19.44
CA ILE A 247 -2.00 6.93 20.32
C ILE A 247 -3.00 7.75 19.50
N TYR A 248 -2.52 8.60 18.59
CA TYR A 248 -3.38 9.39 17.72
C TYR A 248 -4.25 8.52 16.82
N LEU A 249 -3.68 7.47 16.22
CA LEU A 249 -4.43 6.52 15.40
C LEU A 249 -5.48 5.76 16.23
N GLY A 250 -5.13 5.31 17.43
CA GLY A 250 -6.07 4.67 18.36
C GLY A 250 -7.25 5.58 18.73
N ASN A 251 -6.97 6.85 19.01
CA ASN A 251 -8.01 7.84 19.27
C ASN A 251 -8.87 8.12 18.04
N ALA A 252 -8.27 8.18 16.84
CA ALA A 252 -9.01 8.35 15.59
C ALA A 252 -9.95 7.17 15.29
N ILE A 253 -9.48 5.93 15.51
CA ILE A 253 -10.27 4.70 15.38
C ILE A 253 -11.40 4.69 16.41
N LYS A 254 -11.10 4.97 17.68
CA LYS A 254 -12.13 5.07 18.73
C LYS A 254 -13.18 6.10 18.35
N LYS A 255 -12.78 7.28 17.88
CA LYS A 255 -13.70 8.33 17.43
C LYS A 255 -14.58 7.88 16.26
N TYR A 256 -14.02 7.12 15.29
CA TYR A 256 -14.78 6.59 14.16
C TYR A 256 -15.87 5.59 14.60
N TYR A 257 -15.52 4.65 15.49
CA TYR A 257 -16.45 3.62 15.97
C TYR A 257 -17.33 4.05 17.15
N THR A 258 -17.22 5.30 17.59
CA THR A 258 -18.13 5.83 18.61
C THR A 258 -19.44 6.19 17.94
N VAL A 259 -20.43 5.30 18.08
CA VAL A 259 -21.79 5.50 17.57
C VAL A 259 -22.68 5.99 18.70
N GLU A 260 -23.53 6.97 18.39
CA GLU A 260 -24.60 7.44 19.26
C GLU A 260 -25.52 6.29 19.65
N LYS A 261 -26.01 6.27 20.89
CA LYS A 261 -27.01 5.30 21.31
C LYS A 261 -28.38 5.84 20.94
N LEU A 262 -29.14 5.10 20.12
CA LEU A 262 -30.54 5.39 19.88
C LEU A 262 -31.37 4.70 20.96
N ASP A 263 -31.87 5.48 21.92
CA ASP A 263 -32.93 5.01 22.81
C ASP A 263 -34.30 5.30 22.16
N PRO A 264 -35.24 4.33 22.13
CA PRO A 264 -36.54 4.51 21.47
C PRO A 264 -37.36 5.70 21.99
N GLY A 265 -37.11 6.16 23.21
CA GLY A 265 -37.75 7.34 23.81
C GLY A 265 -37.22 8.68 23.29
N ASP A 266 -36.06 8.70 22.63
CA ASP A 266 -35.40 9.92 22.15
C ASP A 266 -35.67 10.20 20.66
N ILE A 267 -36.46 9.33 20.01
CA ILE A 267 -36.80 9.47 18.59
C ILE A 267 -38.05 10.34 18.43
N ASP A 268 -37.83 11.63 18.23
CA ASP A 268 -38.91 12.56 17.89
C ASP A 268 -39.67 12.13 16.62
N HIS A 269 -41.00 12.21 16.71
CA HIS A 269 -41.92 11.89 15.61
C HIS A 269 -42.30 13.10 14.76
N TYR A 270 -42.11 14.32 15.26
CA TYR A 270 -42.49 15.55 14.57
C TYR A 270 -41.37 16.59 14.60
N THR A 271 -41.30 17.40 13.54
CA THR A 271 -40.39 18.56 13.45
C THR A 271 -40.90 19.72 14.31
N ALA A 272 -40.08 20.75 14.48
CA ALA A 272 -40.49 21.99 15.15
C ALA A 272 -41.63 22.72 14.41
N GLU A 273 -41.82 22.46 13.10
CA GLU A 273 -42.91 23.00 12.28
C GLU A 273 -44.16 22.08 12.29
N GLY A 274 -44.12 20.97 13.05
CA GLY A 274 -45.24 20.03 13.20
C GLY A 274 -45.35 18.98 12.10
N ASN A 275 -44.36 18.85 11.21
CA ASN A 275 -44.36 17.86 10.13
C ASN A 275 -43.86 16.49 10.64
N PRO A 276 -44.36 15.36 10.13
CA PRO A 276 -43.92 14.05 10.59
C PRO A 276 -42.48 13.75 10.14
N TYR A 277 -41.70 13.17 11.04
CA TYR A 277 -40.39 12.60 10.73
C TYR A 277 -40.52 11.18 10.17
N VAL A 278 -39.68 10.90 9.16
CA VAL A 278 -39.39 9.54 8.72
C VAL A 278 -38.18 9.05 9.53
N ASN A 279 -38.42 8.00 10.33
CA ASN A 279 -37.44 7.31 11.14
C ASN A 279 -37.41 5.82 10.73
N ILE A 280 -36.25 5.31 10.31
CA ILE A 280 -36.06 3.91 9.88
C ILE A 280 -34.94 3.28 10.74
N PRO A 281 -35.22 2.91 12.00
CA PRO A 281 -34.20 2.40 12.94
C PRO A 281 -33.57 1.06 12.54
N GLU A 282 -34.20 0.32 11.62
CA GLU A 282 -33.65 -0.92 11.05
C GLU A 282 -32.40 -0.66 10.18
N ARG A 283 -32.29 0.56 9.64
CA ARG A 283 -31.18 1.00 8.81
C ARG A 283 -30.07 1.61 9.65
N LYS A 284 -29.01 0.83 9.87
CA LYS A 284 -27.89 1.15 10.77
C LYS A 284 -26.75 1.95 10.12
N GLU A 285 -26.95 2.49 8.93
CA GLU A 285 -25.96 3.36 8.31
C GLU A 285 -25.72 4.62 9.14
N VAL A 286 -24.46 4.92 9.40
CA VAL A 286 -24.03 6.07 10.21
C VAL A 286 -23.06 6.97 9.45
N GLU A 287 -23.07 8.25 9.80
CA GLU A 287 -22.03 9.22 9.46
C GLU A 287 -21.52 9.84 10.75
N ASN A 288 -20.22 9.69 11.04
CA ASN A 288 -19.56 10.21 12.25
C ASN A 288 -20.23 9.77 13.57
N GLY A 289 -20.80 8.58 13.59
CA GLY A 289 -21.51 8.05 14.75
C GLY A 289 -22.99 8.43 14.83
N HIS A 290 -23.52 9.24 13.90
CA HIS A 290 -24.93 9.62 13.85
C HIS A 290 -25.69 8.82 12.80
N PHE A 291 -26.93 8.42 13.08
CA PHE A 291 -27.74 7.61 12.16
C PHE A 291 -28.27 8.41 10.97
N VAL A 292 -28.06 7.87 9.77
CA VAL A 292 -28.46 8.54 8.51
C VAL A 292 -29.98 8.61 8.37
N TRP A 293 -30.68 7.52 8.71
CA TRP A 293 -32.11 7.34 8.42
C TRP A 293 -33.06 7.69 9.57
N ILE A 294 -32.62 8.59 10.46
CA ILE A 294 -33.38 9.10 11.60
C ILE A 294 -33.57 10.62 11.47
N HIS A 295 -34.73 11.12 11.91
CA HIS A 295 -35.17 12.52 11.88
C HIS A 295 -35.12 13.14 10.48
N ILE A 296 -35.77 12.50 9.50
CA ILE A 296 -35.84 13.01 8.12
C ILE A 296 -37.22 13.60 7.81
N CYS A 297 -37.26 14.88 7.43
CA CYS A 297 -38.46 15.52 6.88
C CYS A 297 -38.16 16.04 5.47
N GLU A 298 -38.47 15.24 4.45
CA GLU A 298 -38.11 15.57 3.06
C GLU A 298 -38.78 16.84 2.54
N MET A 299 -40.02 17.10 2.94
CA MET A 299 -40.75 18.30 2.53
C MET A 299 -40.02 19.57 2.98
N GLU A 300 -39.53 19.58 4.22
CA GLU A 300 -38.76 20.70 4.77
C GLU A 300 -37.38 20.82 4.14
N LEU A 301 -36.69 19.69 3.92
CA LEU A 301 -35.39 19.66 3.24
C LEU A 301 -35.49 20.25 1.82
N GLU A 302 -36.45 19.79 1.02
CA GLU A 302 -36.64 20.25 -0.36
C GLU A 302 -36.93 21.75 -0.39
N ARG A 303 -37.83 22.21 0.50
CA ARG A 303 -38.20 23.63 0.61
C ARG A 303 -37.03 24.52 1.01
N GLU A 304 -36.29 24.17 2.05
CA GLU A 304 -35.18 25.01 2.53
C GLU A 304 -33.95 24.91 1.63
N TRP A 305 -33.63 23.73 1.10
CA TRP A 305 -32.49 23.58 0.20
C TRP A 305 -32.63 24.44 -1.05
N ASN A 306 -33.80 24.41 -1.70
CA ASN A 306 -34.08 25.19 -2.90
C ASN A 306 -34.13 26.71 -2.64
N ARG A 307 -34.14 27.16 -1.38
CA ARG A 307 -33.98 28.59 -1.02
C ARG A 307 -32.52 29.02 -0.93
N VAL A 308 -31.61 28.11 -0.56
CA VAL A 308 -30.21 28.44 -0.25
C VAL A 308 -29.23 27.98 -1.33
N SER A 309 -29.62 27.05 -2.20
CA SER A 309 -28.79 26.52 -3.30
C SER A 309 -29.41 26.82 -4.66
N GLN A 310 -28.55 26.96 -5.67
CA GLN A 310 -28.96 27.07 -7.08
C GLN A 310 -29.19 25.70 -7.73
N VAL A 311 -28.77 24.61 -7.07
CA VAL A 311 -28.96 23.24 -7.55
C VAL A 311 -30.23 22.67 -6.92
N ASP A 312 -31.16 22.23 -7.77
CA ASP A 312 -32.41 21.64 -7.29
C ASP A 312 -32.18 20.42 -6.39
N TYR A 313 -32.99 20.28 -5.34
CA TYR A 313 -32.94 19.18 -4.37
C TYR A 313 -33.00 17.78 -5.01
N ARG A 314 -33.74 17.63 -6.11
CA ARG A 314 -33.87 16.37 -6.87
C ARG A 314 -32.82 16.25 -7.98
N GLY A 315 -31.98 17.27 -8.14
CA GLY A 315 -30.89 17.33 -9.08
C GLY A 315 -29.67 16.50 -8.68
N LYS A 316 -28.57 16.76 -9.40
CA LYS A 316 -27.28 16.11 -9.20
C LYS A 316 -26.24 17.13 -8.76
N THR A 317 -25.36 16.66 -7.90
CA THR A 317 -24.09 17.30 -7.52
C THR A 317 -23.12 17.30 -8.70
N SER A 318 -22.05 18.10 -8.63
CA SER A 318 -21.02 18.18 -9.67
C SER A 318 -20.32 16.84 -9.94
N ASN A 319 -20.26 15.94 -8.96
CA ASN A 319 -19.68 14.60 -9.11
C ASN A 319 -20.71 13.52 -9.52
N GLY A 320 -21.94 13.93 -9.88
CA GLY A 320 -23.00 13.05 -10.40
C GLY A 320 -23.88 12.38 -9.34
N ASN A 321 -23.57 12.52 -8.05
CA ASN A 321 -24.40 12.03 -6.95
C ASN A 321 -25.70 12.83 -6.80
N ARG A 322 -26.75 12.23 -6.20
CA ARG A 322 -28.02 12.94 -5.94
C ARG A 322 -27.86 13.95 -4.80
N ILE A 323 -28.37 15.17 -4.98
CA ILE A 323 -28.33 16.21 -3.95
C ILE A 323 -29.03 15.76 -2.68
N ARG A 324 -30.27 15.25 -2.79
CA ARG A 324 -31.03 14.65 -1.69
C ARG A 324 -30.20 13.71 -0.80
N GLN A 325 -29.50 12.75 -1.40
CA GLN A 325 -28.69 11.78 -0.63
C GLN A 325 -27.46 12.43 0.01
N THR A 326 -26.84 13.37 -0.69
CA THR A 326 -25.64 14.07 -0.21
C THR A 326 -25.99 14.99 0.95
N LEU A 327 -27.08 15.76 0.85
CA LEU A 327 -27.57 16.66 1.90
C LEU A 327 -27.93 15.89 3.17
N ILE A 328 -28.69 14.80 3.05
CA ILE A 328 -29.08 13.95 4.20
C ILE A 328 -27.82 13.44 4.92
N ARG A 329 -26.85 12.89 4.18
CA ARG A 329 -25.59 12.41 4.76
C ARG A 329 -24.76 13.55 5.36
N TYR A 330 -24.72 14.71 4.72
CA TYR A 330 -23.97 15.87 5.22
C TYR A 330 -24.51 16.40 6.55
N LEU A 331 -25.83 16.59 6.63
CA LEU A 331 -26.51 16.97 7.89
C LEU A 331 -26.28 15.92 8.97
N THR A 332 -26.40 14.63 8.63
CA THR A 332 -26.07 13.53 9.54
C THR A 332 -24.63 13.65 10.05
N SER A 333 -23.66 13.89 9.16
CA SER A 333 -22.25 13.99 9.52
C SER A 333 -21.98 15.11 10.53
N ARG A 334 -22.82 16.16 10.53
CA ARG A 334 -22.76 17.30 11.47
C ARG A 334 -23.57 17.09 12.75
N GLY A 335 -24.23 15.94 12.92
CA GLY A 335 -25.14 15.69 14.04
C GLY A 335 -26.42 16.53 13.97
N LEU A 336 -26.79 17.03 12.78
CA LEU A 336 -27.97 17.84 12.58
C LEU A 336 -29.17 16.97 12.20
N ARG A 337 -30.37 17.41 12.60
CA ARG A 337 -31.63 16.86 12.11
C ARG A 337 -31.80 17.20 10.62
N LYS A 338 -32.51 16.34 9.89
CA LYS A 338 -32.67 16.47 8.44
C LYS A 338 -34.02 17.13 8.16
N ASP A 339 -34.14 18.35 8.65
CA ASP A 339 -35.33 19.20 8.64
C ASP A 339 -34.94 20.65 8.26
N ALA A 340 -35.90 21.58 8.32
CA ALA A 340 -35.66 22.97 7.98
C ALA A 340 -34.63 23.64 8.92
N ALA A 341 -34.66 23.29 10.21
CA ALA A 341 -33.75 23.84 11.20
C ALA A 341 -32.30 23.38 10.98
N GLY A 342 -32.10 22.13 10.54
CA GLY A 342 -30.80 21.60 10.15
C GLY A 342 -30.22 22.33 8.94
N VAL A 343 -31.02 22.52 7.88
CA VAL A 343 -30.58 23.23 6.67
C VAL A 343 -30.19 24.68 6.98
N ARG A 344 -30.95 25.38 7.83
CA ARG A 344 -30.66 26.76 8.25
C ARG A 344 -29.33 26.92 9.01
N GLN A 345 -28.72 25.84 9.50
CA GLN A 345 -27.41 25.84 10.17
C GLN A 345 -26.23 25.62 9.21
N LEU A 346 -26.50 25.44 7.91
CA LEU A 346 -25.46 25.30 6.90
C LEU A 346 -24.86 26.67 6.55
N SER A 347 -23.54 26.74 6.53
CA SER A 347 -22.78 27.88 6.01
C SER A 347 -22.72 27.86 4.48
N ALA A 348 -22.28 28.97 3.87
CA ALA A 348 -22.05 29.02 2.43
C ALA A 348 -20.98 28.00 1.96
N ASP A 349 -19.99 27.68 2.80
CA ASP A 349 -19.02 26.63 2.52
C ASP A 349 -19.66 25.24 2.54
N ASP A 350 -20.55 24.97 3.49
CA ASP A 350 -21.28 23.70 3.57
C ASP A 350 -22.15 23.48 2.32
N ILE A 351 -22.86 24.52 1.87
CA ILE A 351 -23.71 24.45 0.67
C ILE A 351 -22.86 24.11 -0.55
N ARG A 352 -21.75 24.82 -0.76
CA ARG A 352 -20.81 24.51 -1.85
C ARG A 352 -20.26 23.09 -1.75
N ALA A 353 -19.93 22.61 -0.55
CA ALA A 353 -19.43 21.26 -0.36
C ALA A 353 -20.44 20.21 -0.82
N ILE A 354 -21.71 20.37 -0.41
CA ILE A 354 -22.81 19.49 -0.79
C ILE A 354 -23.05 19.54 -2.30
N GLU A 355 -23.04 20.72 -2.92
CA GLU A 355 -23.18 20.88 -4.38
C GLU A 355 -22.08 20.13 -5.15
N HIS A 356 -20.84 20.09 -4.63
CA HIS A 356 -19.73 19.32 -5.18
C HIS A 356 -19.78 17.82 -4.82
N GLY A 357 -20.77 17.40 -4.05
CA GLY A 357 -21.00 16.00 -3.69
C GLY A 357 -20.20 15.52 -2.48
N VAL A 358 -19.76 16.43 -1.60
CA VAL A 358 -19.17 16.09 -0.31
C VAL A 358 -20.29 15.70 0.65
N ALA A 359 -20.30 14.45 1.12
CA ALA A 359 -21.34 13.92 1.99
C ALA A 359 -20.99 13.98 3.49
N ASN A 360 -19.77 14.39 3.85
CA ASN A 360 -19.31 14.43 5.24
C ASN A 360 -18.42 15.66 5.49
N HIS A 361 -18.76 16.46 6.50
CA HIS A 361 -18.08 17.73 6.79
C HIS A 361 -16.60 17.55 7.21
N ILE A 362 -16.20 16.35 7.66
CA ILE A 362 -14.80 16.05 8.01
C ILE A 362 -13.88 16.29 6.81
N TYR A 363 -14.36 16.02 5.59
CA TYR A 363 -13.56 16.16 4.38
C TYR A 363 -13.19 17.61 4.04
N LEU A 364 -13.88 18.61 4.61
CA LEU A 364 -13.52 20.02 4.43
C LEU A 364 -12.22 20.42 5.15
N GLN A 365 -11.71 19.57 6.05
CA GLN A 365 -10.50 19.86 6.82
C GLN A 365 -9.23 19.32 6.14
N HIS A 366 -9.01 19.67 4.87
CA HIS A 366 -7.95 19.12 4.00
C HIS A 366 -6.53 19.13 4.59
N PHE A 367 -6.22 20.08 5.48
CA PHE A 367 -4.89 20.20 6.11
C PHE A 367 -4.73 19.37 7.38
N ARG A 368 -5.79 18.72 7.87
CA ARG A 368 -5.74 17.86 9.05
C ARG A 368 -5.44 16.42 8.64
N LEU A 369 -4.80 15.68 9.53
CA LEU A 369 -4.50 14.27 9.32
C LEU A 369 -5.74 13.37 9.48
N TYR A 370 -6.69 13.77 10.33
CA TYR A 370 -7.87 12.96 10.66
C TYR A 370 -8.77 12.61 9.46
N PRO A 371 -9.10 13.52 8.51
CA PRO A 371 -9.92 13.18 7.34
C PRO A 371 -9.34 12.05 6.49
N ARG A 372 -8.02 12.01 6.29
CA ARG A 372 -7.38 10.93 5.54
C ARG A 372 -7.44 9.60 6.30
N ILE A 373 -7.25 9.64 7.62
CA ILE A 373 -7.42 8.45 8.47
C ILE A 373 -8.87 7.98 8.43
N TYR A 374 -9.83 8.90 8.52
CA TYR A 374 -11.27 8.62 8.45
C TYR A 374 -11.63 7.92 7.15
N GLU A 375 -11.16 8.45 6.01
CA GLU A 375 -11.37 7.87 4.68
C GLU A 375 -10.82 6.44 4.60
N VAL A 376 -9.59 6.20 5.10
CA VAL A 376 -9.00 4.85 5.12
C VAL A 376 -9.78 3.89 6.01
N ILE A 377 -10.21 4.31 7.20
CA ILE A 377 -11.03 3.47 8.09
C ILE A 377 -12.37 3.14 7.41
N TRP A 378 -13.01 4.14 6.80
CA TRP A 378 -14.27 3.97 6.08
C TRP A 378 -14.14 3.04 4.87
N GLU A 379 -13.05 3.15 4.10
CA GLU A 379 -12.76 2.23 3.00
C GLU A 379 -12.62 0.79 3.49
N ILE A 380 -11.98 0.56 4.65
CA ILE A 380 -11.82 -0.76 5.25
C ILE A 380 -13.16 -1.31 5.78
N ASP A 381 -13.98 -0.44 6.39
CA ASP A 381 -15.26 -0.82 7.00
C ASP A 381 -16.35 -1.15 5.96
N ARG A 382 -16.24 -0.59 4.75
CA ARG A 382 -17.17 -0.84 3.63
C ARG A 382 -16.70 -1.88 2.61
N TYR A 383 -15.45 -2.33 2.68
CA TYR A 383 -14.92 -3.44 1.88
C TYR A 383 -15.34 -4.78 2.46
#